data_AF-A0A970X9T9-F1
#
_entry.id   AF-A0A970X9T9-F1
#
_cell.length_a   1.000
_cell.length_b   1.000
_cell.length_c   1.000
_cell.angle_alpha   90.00
_cell.angle_beta   90.00
_cell.angle_gamma   90.00
#
_symmetry.space_group_name_H-M   'P 1'
#
loop_
_entity.id
_entity.type
_entity.pdbx_description
1 polymer ?
#
loop_
_entity_poly.entity_id
_entity_poly.type
_entity_poly.pdbx_seq_one_letter_code
_entity_poly.pdbx_strand_id
1 'polypeptide(L)'
;MICLFDKQDAPDAGILTRIRRTRRGYKGLRTGETLILGIRAMTATLDITPSMPMKVVRKRIRYAAERMRAVRVRKVLFSEDFPYRELVLGEGFDEMDDSRLPELLAGKIASVFSGRDKVAAFFAERLTSEAEHVFRQLCREYKYVMSAVEYYDGRLYHDLIRGLGISVIGQPTERQLAKADVAVFFSPPVRQTVLPEKCVAIPVCPAALDGVVCRRAVAGMAVELTNGKAPHIPGGFPSMPLIAAAIDAGSLSREEVLVRTLEFKDMYS
;
A
#
# COMPACT_ATOMS: atom_id res chain seq x y z
N MET A 1 -11.61 11.41 -4.33
CA MET A 1 -11.58 10.89 -5.71
C MET A 1 -10.14 10.77 -6.14
N ILE A 2 -9.79 9.71 -6.87
CA ILE A 2 -8.45 9.50 -7.44
C ILE A 2 -8.44 9.82 -8.94
N CYS A 3 -7.27 10.02 -9.53
CA CYS A 3 -7.13 10.16 -10.98
C CYS A 3 -6.13 9.13 -11.54
N LEU A 4 -6.53 8.39 -12.56
CA LEU A 4 -5.64 7.64 -13.43
C LEU A 4 -5.15 8.54 -14.55
N PHE A 5 -3.86 8.81 -14.60
CA PHE A 5 -3.23 9.72 -15.55
C PHE A 5 -2.35 8.96 -16.52
N ASP A 6 -2.73 8.98 -17.80
CA ASP A 6 -2.11 8.22 -18.87
C ASP A 6 -1.62 9.14 -19.99
N LYS A 7 -0.79 8.59 -20.87
CA LYS A 7 -0.51 9.15 -22.19
C LYS A 7 -1.15 8.34 -23.31
N GLN A 8 -1.50 9.03 -24.39
CA GLN A 8 -1.65 8.36 -25.68
C GLN A 8 -0.72 9.00 -26.70
N ASP A 9 0.08 8.18 -27.37
CA ASP A 9 0.86 8.61 -28.51
C ASP A 9 -0.09 8.90 -29.67
N ALA A 10 -0.24 10.18 -29.98
CA ALA A 10 -0.97 10.62 -31.15
C ALA A 10 0.00 10.63 -32.35
N PRO A 11 -0.41 10.13 -33.53
CA PRO A 11 0.38 10.33 -34.73
C PRO A 11 0.53 11.83 -35.01
N ASP A 12 1.66 12.21 -35.60
CA ASP A 12 1.96 13.61 -35.91
C ASP A 12 0.91 14.16 -36.88
N ALA A 13 -0.07 14.86 -36.32
CA ALA A 13 -1.21 15.35 -37.08
C ALA A 13 -0.74 16.49 -38.00
N GLY A 14 -0.98 16.36 -39.30
CA GLY A 14 -0.76 17.44 -40.27
C GLY A 14 -1.48 18.74 -39.89
N ILE A 15 -1.01 19.87 -40.42
CA ILE A 15 -1.44 21.24 -40.06
C ILE A 15 -2.97 21.40 -40.08
N LEU A 16 -3.65 20.83 -41.07
CA LEU A 16 -5.13 20.88 -41.21
C LEU A 16 -5.87 20.16 -40.08
N THR A 17 -5.35 19.03 -39.62
CA THR A 17 -5.92 18.24 -38.52
C THR A 17 -5.71 18.95 -37.18
N ARG A 18 -4.57 19.62 -36.99
CA ARG A 18 -4.33 20.50 -35.82
C ARG A 18 -5.33 21.66 -35.79
N ILE A 19 -5.55 22.34 -36.92
CA ILE A 19 -6.51 23.45 -37.02
C ILE A 19 -7.95 22.98 -36.72
N ARG A 20 -8.36 21.82 -37.24
CA ARG A 20 -9.69 21.23 -36.95
C ARG A 20 -9.86 20.83 -35.48
N ARG A 21 -8.83 20.27 -34.84
CA ARG A 21 -8.86 19.94 -33.41
C ARG A 21 -8.99 21.19 -32.54
N THR A 22 -8.24 22.24 -32.84
CA THR A 22 -8.32 23.52 -32.13
C THR A 22 -9.71 24.17 -32.30
N ARG A 23 -10.31 24.12 -33.50
CA ARG A 23 -11.67 24.63 -33.75
C ARG A 23 -12.77 23.88 -33.00
N ARG A 24 -12.54 22.60 -32.65
CA ARG A 24 -13.47 21.79 -31.84
C ARG A 24 -13.24 21.96 -30.32
N GLY A 25 -12.38 22.87 -29.89
CA GLY A 25 -12.05 23.06 -28.46
C GLY A 25 -11.25 21.90 -27.86
N TYR A 26 -10.69 21.01 -28.69
CA TYR A 26 -9.92 19.86 -28.23
C TYR A 26 -8.55 20.32 -27.72
N LYS A 27 -8.36 20.30 -26.40
CA LYS A 27 -7.10 20.72 -25.76
C LYS A 27 -6.05 19.61 -25.63
N GLY A 28 -6.23 18.48 -26.32
CA GLY A 28 -5.28 17.36 -26.27
C GLY A 28 -5.33 16.57 -24.96
N LEU A 29 -6.48 16.62 -24.28
CA LEU A 29 -6.76 15.90 -23.05
C LEU A 29 -8.12 15.24 -23.21
N ARG A 30 -8.18 13.93 -22.93
CA ARG A 30 -9.45 13.21 -22.76
C ARG A 30 -9.64 12.91 -21.29
N THR A 31 -10.86 13.13 -20.83
CA THR A 31 -11.24 12.87 -19.45
C THR A 31 -12.47 11.98 -19.42
N GLY A 32 -12.51 11.06 -18.46
CA GLY A 32 -13.68 10.23 -18.18
C GLY A 32 -13.84 10.02 -16.68
N GLU A 33 -14.98 9.44 -16.32
CA GLU A 33 -15.17 8.87 -14.99
C GLU A 33 -15.26 7.36 -15.11
N THR A 34 -14.73 6.67 -14.10
CA THR A 34 -14.77 5.22 -14.02
C THR A 34 -14.83 4.77 -12.56
N LEU A 35 -15.09 3.48 -12.35
CA LEU A 35 -15.06 2.83 -11.06
C LEU A 35 -13.95 1.76 -11.09
N ILE A 36 -12.98 1.88 -10.18
CA ILE A 36 -11.84 0.95 -10.09
C ILE A 36 -11.88 0.33 -8.71
N LEU A 37 -12.07 -0.98 -8.65
CA LEU A 37 -12.17 -1.72 -7.38
C LEU A 37 -13.20 -1.10 -6.41
N GLY A 38 -14.29 -0.52 -6.93
CA GLY A 38 -15.31 0.16 -6.13
C GLY A 38 -15.00 1.62 -5.75
N ILE A 39 -13.83 2.15 -6.14
CA ILE A 39 -13.44 3.55 -5.94
C ILE A 39 -13.79 4.37 -7.17
N ARG A 40 -14.43 5.53 -6.97
CA ARG A 40 -14.62 6.52 -8.05
C ARG A 40 -13.28 7.12 -8.47
N ALA A 41 -12.97 6.99 -9.75
CA ALA A 41 -11.76 7.51 -10.36
C ALA A 41 -12.09 8.40 -11.56
N MET A 42 -11.31 9.46 -11.73
CA MET A 42 -11.22 10.19 -12.98
C MET A 42 -10.18 9.51 -13.87
N THR A 43 -10.43 9.35 -15.16
CA THR A 43 -9.38 9.05 -16.13
C THR A 43 -8.97 10.34 -16.83
N ALA A 44 -7.68 10.54 -17.01
CA ALA A 44 -7.10 11.65 -17.74
C ALA A 44 -6.03 11.11 -18.69
N THR A 45 -6.29 11.14 -19.99
CA THR A 45 -5.33 10.72 -21.01
C THR A 45 -4.84 11.94 -21.76
N LEU A 46 -3.54 12.19 -21.68
CA LEU A 46 -2.87 13.27 -22.39
C LEU A 46 -2.40 12.78 -23.75
N ASP A 47 -2.87 13.40 -24.84
CA ASP A 47 -2.32 13.13 -26.15
C ASP A 47 -0.91 13.73 -26.22
N ILE A 48 0.09 12.93 -26.56
CA ILE A 48 1.48 13.37 -26.72
C ILE A 48 1.95 13.04 -28.13
N THR A 49 2.80 13.91 -28.69
CA THR A 49 3.53 13.66 -29.93
C THR A 49 5.03 13.80 -29.62
N PRO A 50 5.91 12.99 -30.22
CA PRO A 50 7.35 13.05 -29.92
C PRO A 50 7.96 14.45 -30.16
N SER A 51 7.45 15.18 -31.14
CA SER A 51 7.89 16.53 -31.53
C SER A 51 7.21 17.66 -30.74
N MET A 52 6.42 17.35 -29.70
CA MET A 52 5.61 18.36 -29.01
C MET A 52 6.47 19.35 -28.20
N PRO A 53 6.34 20.67 -28.42
CA PRO A 53 7.06 21.64 -27.60
C PRO A 53 6.63 21.58 -26.13
N MET A 54 7.59 21.62 -25.20
CA MET A 54 7.34 21.54 -23.76
C MET A 54 6.35 22.60 -23.24
N LYS A 55 6.31 23.79 -23.86
CA LYS A 55 5.32 24.83 -23.54
C LYS A 55 3.88 24.37 -23.78
N VAL A 56 3.66 23.53 -24.80
CA VAL A 56 2.34 22.93 -25.08
C VAL A 56 2.02 21.86 -24.04
N VAL A 57 2.97 20.98 -23.73
CA VAL A 57 2.82 19.94 -22.69
C VAL A 57 2.41 20.57 -21.36
N ARG A 58 3.15 21.57 -20.87
CA ARG A 58 2.82 22.29 -19.62
C ARG A 58 1.42 22.91 -19.64
N LYS A 59 1.00 23.51 -20.76
CA LYS A 59 -0.36 24.06 -20.90
C LYS A 59 -1.44 22.98 -20.78
N ARG A 60 -1.20 21.79 -21.36
CA ARG A 60 -2.15 20.68 -21.28
C ARG A 60 -2.20 20.07 -19.89
N ILE A 61 -1.06 19.95 -19.21
CA ILE A 61 -0.98 19.50 -17.81
C ILE A 61 -1.73 20.46 -16.89
N ARG A 62 -1.52 21.78 -17.02
CA ARG A 62 -2.29 22.78 -16.27
C ARG A 62 -3.80 22.66 -16.51
N TYR A 63 -4.20 22.45 -17.76
CA TYR A 63 -5.60 22.24 -18.08
C TYR A 63 -6.15 20.93 -17.48
N ALA A 64 -5.36 19.86 -17.45
CA ALA A 64 -5.73 18.62 -16.76
C ALA A 64 -5.86 18.83 -15.25
N ALA A 65 -4.92 19.55 -14.64
CA ALA A 65 -4.95 19.93 -13.23
C ALA A 65 -6.21 20.75 -12.89
N GLU A 66 -6.60 21.72 -13.71
CA GLU A 66 -7.86 22.46 -13.55
C GLU A 66 -9.08 21.52 -13.52
N ARG A 67 -9.12 20.53 -14.44
CA ARG A 67 -10.20 19.53 -14.49
C ARG A 67 -10.20 18.61 -13.28
N MET A 68 -9.03 18.15 -12.85
CA MET A 68 -8.87 17.32 -11.65
C MET A 68 -9.30 18.06 -10.38
N ARG A 69 -8.95 19.35 -10.22
CA ARG A 69 -9.39 20.18 -9.09
C ARG A 69 -10.91 20.36 -9.08
N ALA A 70 -11.52 20.53 -10.25
CA ALA A 70 -12.97 20.69 -10.37
C ALA A 70 -13.75 19.48 -9.82
N VAL A 71 -13.20 18.26 -9.93
CA VAL A 71 -13.78 17.03 -9.39
C VAL A 71 -13.12 16.57 -8.07
N ARG A 72 -12.35 17.45 -7.43
CA ARG A 72 -11.70 17.20 -6.12
C ARG A 72 -10.81 15.95 -6.10
N VAL A 73 -10.05 15.72 -7.17
CA VAL A 73 -8.96 14.75 -7.16
C VAL A 73 -7.91 15.18 -6.15
N ARG A 74 -7.45 14.22 -5.33
CA ARG A 74 -6.39 14.44 -4.31
C ARG A 74 -5.12 13.68 -4.64
N LYS A 75 -5.26 12.44 -5.11
CA LYS A 75 -4.13 11.59 -5.49
C LYS A 75 -4.21 11.18 -6.96
N VAL A 76 -3.05 11.02 -7.58
CA VAL A 76 -2.88 10.65 -8.98
C VAL A 76 -2.07 9.37 -9.07
N LEU A 77 -2.53 8.41 -9.88
CA LEU A 77 -1.75 7.26 -10.29
C LEU A 77 -1.37 7.43 -11.75
N PHE A 78 -0.09 7.31 -12.05
CA PHE A 78 0.42 7.41 -13.42
C PHE A 78 0.48 6.05 -14.10
N SER A 79 0.32 6.02 -15.43
CA SER A 79 0.74 4.86 -16.21
C SER A 79 2.24 4.63 -16.02
N GLU A 80 2.68 3.38 -16.15
CA GLU A 80 4.08 2.99 -15.93
C GLU A 80 5.04 3.81 -16.79
N ASP A 81 4.65 4.13 -18.03
CA ASP A 81 5.44 4.82 -19.04
C ASP A 81 5.19 6.33 -19.13
N PHE A 82 4.45 6.94 -18.20
CA PHE A 82 4.12 8.36 -18.26
C PHE A 82 5.37 9.25 -18.07
N PRO A 83 5.75 10.09 -19.05
CA PRO A 83 7.05 10.77 -19.05
C PRO A 83 7.07 12.11 -18.30
N TYR A 84 5.92 12.61 -17.85
CA TYR A 84 5.77 13.97 -17.31
C TYR A 84 5.24 14.01 -15.87
N ARG A 85 5.53 12.98 -15.07
CA ARG A 85 5.03 12.83 -13.68
C ARG A 85 5.28 14.08 -12.85
N GLU A 86 6.53 14.55 -12.81
CA GLU A 86 6.95 15.75 -12.05
C GLU A 86 6.17 17.01 -12.42
N LEU A 87 5.78 17.17 -13.68
CA LEU A 87 4.99 18.33 -14.09
C LEU A 87 3.56 18.28 -13.55
N VAL A 88 2.99 17.09 -13.41
CA VAL A 88 1.66 16.90 -12.82
C VAL A 88 1.73 17.05 -11.30
N LEU A 89 2.74 16.45 -10.65
CA LEU A 89 2.95 16.61 -9.20
C LEU A 89 3.23 18.06 -8.81
N GLY A 90 3.99 18.80 -9.64
CA GLY A 90 4.22 20.23 -9.47
C GLY A 90 2.97 21.12 -9.53
N GLU A 91 1.82 20.60 -9.97
CA GLU A 91 0.52 21.27 -9.88
C GLU A 91 -0.19 21.08 -8.52
N GLY A 92 0.46 20.39 -7.57
CA GLY A 92 -0.01 20.23 -6.18
C GLY A 92 -0.88 18.99 -5.94
N PHE A 93 -0.62 17.90 -6.65
CA PHE A 93 -1.27 16.61 -6.40
C PHE A 93 -0.27 15.63 -5.80
N ASP A 94 -0.76 14.73 -4.95
CA ASP A 94 0.06 13.65 -4.39
C ASP A 94 0.05 12.45 -5.33
N GLU A 95 1.19 11.76 -5.46
CA GLU A 95 1.22 10.47 -6.14
C GLU A 95 0.54 9.40 -5.27
N MET A 96 -0.17 8.48 -5.90
CA MET A 96 -0.63 7.28 -5.23
C MET A 96 0.52 6.30 -5.08
N ASP A 97 0.75 5.84 -3.85
CA ASP A 97 1.71 4.80 -3.51
C ASP A 97 1.03 3.61 -2.83
N ASP A 98 1.80 2.56 -2.59
CA ASP A 98 1.41 1.34 -1.89
C ASP A 98 2.08 1.23 -0.49
N SER A 99 2.58 2.35 0.07
CA SER A 99 3.33 2.37 1.32
C SER A 99 2.54 1.85 2.53
N ARG A 100 1.22 1.94 2.47
CA ARG A 100 0.31 1.43 3.51
C ARG A 100 0.01 -0.06 3.38
N LEU A 101 0.29 -0.66 2.23
CA LEU A 101 -0.08 -2.05 1.96
C LEU A 101 0.57 -3.04 2.95
N PRO A 102 1.86 -2.88 3.35
CA PRO A 102 2.45 -3.74 4.39
C PRO A 102 1.71 -3.67 5.72
N GLU A 103 1.28 -2.47 6.15
CA GLU A 103 0.44 -2.30 7.36
C GLU A 103 -0.89 -3.04 7.22
N LEU A 104 -1.61 -2.77 6.11
CA LEU A 104 -2.93 -3.31 5.84
C LEU A 104 -2.94 -4.84 5.69
N LEU A 105 -1.83 -5.43 5.25
CA LEU A 105 -1.70 -6.86 4.99
C LEU A 105 -0.78 -7.58 5.97
N ALA A 106 -0.25 -6.92 7.02
CA ALA A 106 0.73 -7.53 7.94
C ALA A 106 0.22 -8.85 8.54
N GLY A 107 -1.07 -8.92 8.89
CA GLY A 107 -1.71 -10.15 9.36
C GLY A 107 -1.68 -11.26 8.31
N LYS A 108 -2.01 -10.95 7.05
CA LYS A 108 -1.93 -11.91 5.93
C LYS A 108 -0.51 -12.35 5.59
N ILE A 109 0.46 -11.44 5.68
CA ILE A 109 1.87 -11.77 5.51
C ILE A 109 2.29 -12.75 6.62
N ALA A 110 1.90 -12.49 7.87
CA ALA A 110 2.16 -13.39 8.97
C ALA A 110 1.51 -14.77 8.74
N SER A 111 0.25 -14.82 8.28
CA SER A 111 -0.46 -16.08 7.99
C SER A 111 0.30 -17.07 7.11
N VAL A 112 1.15 -16.58 6.20
CA VAL A 112 2.02 -17.43 5.35
C VAL A 112 2.94 -18.33 6.17
N PHE A 113 3.30 -17.91 7.38
CA PHE A 113 4.19 -18.60 8.31
C PHE A 113 3.45 -19.17 9.52
N SER A 114 2.12 -19.14 9.52
CA SER A 114 1.30 -19.63 10.63
C SER A 114 1.34 -21.16 10.76
N GLY A 115 0.91 -21.66 11.91
CA GLY A 115 0.88 -23.09 12.21
C GLY A 115 0.53 -23.34 13.67
N ARG A 116 -0.05 -24.52 13.96
CA ARG A 116 -0.55 -24.86 15.31
C ARG A 116 0.55 -24.92 16.38
N ASP A 117 1.80 -25.07 15.98
CA ASP A 117 2.99 -25.10 16.83
C ASP A 117 3.78 -23.77 16.80
N LYS A 118 3.41 -22.84 15.92
CA LYS A 118 4.13 -21.59 15.69
C LYS A 118 3.76 -20.53 16.70
N VAL A 119 4.73 -19.66 16.98
CA VAL A 119 4.62 -18.58 17.95
C VAL A 119 4.88 -17.24 17.28
N ALA A 120 3.97 -16.29 17.47
CA ALA A 120 4.12 -14.93 16.95
C ALA A 120 4.52 -13.94 18.05
N ALA A 121 5.35 -12.96 17.69
CA ALA A 121 5.58 -11.76 18.47
C ALA A 121 4.96 -10.55 17.76
N PHE A 122 4.46 -9.60 18.53
CA PHE A 122 3.79 -8.40 18.04
C PHE A 122 4.33 -7.17 18.77
N PHE A 123 4.84 -6.20 18.02
CA PHE A 123 5.44 -4.99 18.54
C PHE A 123 4.69 -3.78 17.99
N ALA A 124 4.24 -2.90 18.87
CA ALA A 124 3.58 -1.65 18.50
C ALA A 124 3.75 -0.58 19.58
N GLU A 125 3.81 0.68 19.20
CA GLU A 125 3.82 1.79 20.15
C GLU A 125 2.43 1.93 20.77
N ARG A 126 1.38 1.80 19.94
CA ARG A 126 -0.05 1.89 20.32
C ARG A 126 -0.88 0.88 19.53
N LEU A 127 -1.99 0.44 20.10
CA LEU A 127 -3.01 -0.32 19.37
C LEU A 127 -3.92 0.60 18.56
N THR A 128 -3.52 0.89 17.32
CA THR A 128 -4.43 1.43 16.29
C THR A 128 -5.44 0.36 15.89
N SER A 129 -6.48 0.75 15.13
CA SER A 129 -7.45 -0.21 14.58
C SER A 129 -6.79 -1.29 13.72
N GLU A 130 -5.77 -0.92 12.95
CA GLU A 130 -5.00 -1.84 12.10
C GLU A 130 -4.11 -2.77 12.91
N ALA A 131 -3.38 -2.22 13.87
CA ALA A 131 -2.57 -2.98 14.83
C ALA A 131 -3.43 -4.00 15.59
N GLU A 132 -4.61 -3.59 16.08
CA GLU A 132 -5.54 -4.47 16.77
C GLU A 132 -6.09 -5.57 15.85
N HIS A 133 -6.47 -5.22 14.62
CA HIS A 133 -6.94 -6.21 13.63
C HIS A 133 -5.90 -7.30 13.39
N VAL A 134 -4.65 -6.90 13.12
CA VAL A 134 -3.53 -7.83 12.92
C VAL A 134 -3.26 -8.65 14.17
N PHE A 135 -3.24 -8.02 15.35
CA PHE A 135 -3.05 -8.72 16.61
C PHE A 135 -4.12 -9.80 16.86
N ARG A 136 -5.40 -9.50 16.60
CA ARG A 136 -6.50 -10.48 16.69
C ARG A 136 -6.32 -11.63 15.69
N GLN A 137 -5.83 -11.34 14.49
CA GLN A 137 -5.55 -12.36 13.49
C GLN A 137 -4.42 -13.29 13.96
N LEU A 138 -3.31 -12.75 14.47
CA LEU A 138 -2.21 -13.53 15.03
C LEU A 138 -2.69 -14.45 16.16
N CYS A 139 -3.55 -13.94 17.05
CA CYS A 139 -4.11 -14.74 18.13
C CYS A 139 -4.87 -15.96 17.60
N ARG A 140 -5.58 -15.85 16.48
CA ARG A 140 -6.36 -16.96 15.89
C ARG A 140 -5.50 -18.01 15.20
N GLU A 141 -4.36 -17.62 14.65
CA GLU A 141 -3.58 -18.44 13.72
C GLU A 141 -2.32 -19.07 14.35
N TYR A 142 -1.89 -18.57 15.51
CA TYR A 142 -0.69 -19.01 16.20
C TYR A 142 -1.02 -19.66 17.54
N LYS A 143 -0.11 -20.52 18.02
CA LYS A 143 -0.28 -21.25 19.30
C LYS A 143 -0.47 -20.29 20.48
N TYR A 144 0.31 -19.21 20.50
CA TYR A 144 0.19 -18.10 21.42
C TYR A 144 0.92 -16.88 20.85
N VAL A 145 0.60 -15.70 21.37
CA VAL A 145 1.19 -14.44 20.92
C VAL A 145 1.95 -13.78 22.06
N MET A 146 3.17 -13.33 21.77
CA MET A 146 3.91 -12.42 22.62
C MET A 146 3.66 -11.00 22.14
N SER A 147 3.47 -10.07 23.05
CA SER A 147 3.09 -8.70 22.70
C SER A 147 3.88 -7.69 23.51
N ALA A 148 4.53 -6.77 22.80
CA ALA A 148 5.17 -5.59 23.35
C ALA A 148 4.42 -4.36 22.80
N VAL A 149 3.41 -3.91 23.55
CA VAL A 149 2.72 -2.65 23.30
C VAL A 149 3.13 -1.65 24.37
N GLU A 150 3.72 -0.52 23.95
CA GLU A 150 4.34 0.45 24.86
C GLU A 150 3.30 1.31 25.59
N TYR A 151 2.45 2.00 24.84
CA TYR A 151 1.37 2.80 25.38
C TYR A 151 0.07 2.02 25.33
N TYR A 152 -0.26 1.42 26.47
CA TYR A 152 -1.48 0.66 26.65
C TYR A 152 -2.44 1.40 27.62
N ASP A 153 -3.71 1.47 27.27
CA ASP A 153 -4.76 1.59 28.30
C ASP A 153 -5.02 0.16 28.79
N GLY A 154 -4.57 -0.14 30.02
CA GLY A 154 -4.54 -1.51 30.57
C GLY A 154 -5.87 -2.23 30.45
N ARG A 155 -6.99 -1.51 30.55
CA ARG A 155 -8.32 -2.10 30.47
C ARG A 155 -8.64 -2.61 29.07
N LEU A 156 -8.43 -1.80 28.04
CA LEU A 156 -8.73 -2.17 26.65
C LEU A 156 -7.91 -3.37 26.19
N TYR A 157 -6.62 -3.41 26.55
CA TYR A 157 -5.74 -4.51 26.19
C TYR A 157 -6.09 -5.81 26.95
N HIS A 158 -6.40 -5.72 28.25
CA HIS A 158 -6.83 -6.88 29.02
C HIS A 158 -8.19 -7.41 28.57
N ASP A 159 -9.15 -6.54 28.26
CA ASP A 159 -10.47 -6.92 27.74
C ASP A 159 -10.35 -7.59 26.36
N LEU A 160 -9.47 -7.06 25.50
CA LEU A 160 -9.13 -7.67 24.21
C LEU A 160 -8.59 -9.09 24.38
N ILE A 161 -7.58 -9.30 25.24
CA ILE A 161 -7.01 -10.63 25.50
C ILE A 161 -8.07 -11.57 26.08
N ARG A 162 -8.83 -11.08 27.07
CA ARG A 162 -9.86 -11.87 27.76
C ARG A 162 -10.94 -12.35 26.79
N GLY A 163 -11.34 -11.49 25.85
CA GLY A 163 -12.31 -11.82 24.82
C GLY A 163 -11.81 -12.81 23.76
N LEU A 164 -10.50 -12.97 23.59
CA LEU A 164 -9.90 -13.87 22.59
C LEU A 164 -9.71 -15.30 23.10
N GLY A 165 -9.70 -15.52 24.43
CA GLY A 165 -9.58 -16.86 25.02
C GLY A 165 -8.24 -17.58 24.76
N ILE A 166 -7.20 -16.83 24.40
CA ILE A 166 -5.88 -17.33 24.00
C ILE A 166 -4.80 -16.78 24.94
N SER A 167 -3.74 -17.55 25.17
CA SER A 167 -2.61 -17.13 25.99
C SER A 167 -1.84 -16.02 25.28
N VAL A 168 -1.80 -14.83 25.88
CA VAL A 168 -0.98 -13.71 25.42
C VAL A 168 0.06 -13.40 26.49
N ILE A 169 1.32 -13.32 26.08
CA ILE A 169 2.43 -12.93 26.95
C ILE A 169 2.73 -11.45 26.71
N GLY A 170 2.35 -10.59 27.64
CA GLY A 170 2.70 -9.17 27.61
C GLY A 170 4.16 -8.94 27.98
N GLN A 171 4.80 -7.97 27.33
CA GLN A 171 6.17 -7.51 27.58
C GLN A 171 7.17 -8.69 27.70
N PRO A 172 7.34 -9.48 26.61
CA PRO A 172 8.12 -10.71 26.66
C PRO A 172 9.59 -10.46 26.96
N THR A 173 10.17 -11.32 27.80
CA THR A 173 11.62 -11.38 28.00
C THR A 173 12.35 -11.91 26.76
N GLU A 174 13.64 -11.64 26.64
CA GLU A 174 14.48 -12.18 25.56
C GLU A 174 14.40 -13.71 25.44
N ARG A 175 14.40 -14.42 26.58
CA ARG A 175 14.27 -15.88 26.62
C ARG A 175 12.93 -16.36 26.07
N GLN A 176 11.87 -15.56 26.21
CA GLN A 176 10.58 -15.87 25.59
C GLN A 176 10.65 -15.57 24.09
N LEU A 177 11.16 -14.40 23.68
CA LEU A 177 11.30 -14.00 22.28
C LEU A 177 12.14 -14.97 21.45
N ALA A 178 13.11 -15.68 22.06
CA ALA A 178 13.86 -16.76 21.42
C ALA A 178 12.99 -17.90 20.86
N LYS A 179 11.71 -17.99 21.24
CA LYS A 179 10.75 -18.96 20.72
C LYS A 179 9.94 -18.44 19.54
N ALA A 180 9.99 -17.15 19.22
CA ALA A 180 9.22 -16.58 18.13
C ALA A 180 9.63 -17.18 16.78
N ASP A 181 8.64 -17.56 15.98
CA ASP A 181 8.83 -17.97 14.58
C ASP A 181 8.57 -16.79 13.64
N VAL A 182 7.76 -15.83 14.08
CA VAL A 182 7.40 -14.61 13.34
C VAL A 182 7.33 -13.44 14.31
N ALA A 183 7.77 -12.26 13.88
CA ALA A 183 7.61 -11.03 14.65
C ALA A 183 7.09 -9.90 13.76
N VAL A 184 5.91 -9.36 14.09
CA VAL A 184 5.28 -8.25 13.37
C VAL A 184 5.60 -6.93 14.08
N PHE A 185 6.10 -5.94 13.35
CA PHE A 185 6.52 -4.64 13.88
C PHE A 185 5.70 -3.52 13.26
N PHE A 186 4.82 -2.92 14.07
CA PHE A 186 4.12 -1.66 13.76
C PHE A 186 4.94 -0.42 14.16
N SER A 187 5.92 -0.59 15.05
CA SER A 187 6.84 0.45 15.49
C SER A 187 8.16 -0.20 15.92
N PRO A 188 9.25 0.58 16.00
CA PRO A 188 10.47 0.09 16.62
C PRO A 188 10.23 -0.25 18.11
N PRO A 189 10.86 -1.31 18.63
CA PRO A 189 10.81 -1.60 20.06
C PRO A 189 11.60 -0.54 20.85
N VAL A 190 11.18 -0.24 22.08
CA VAL A 190 11.89 0.73 22.96
C VAL A 190 13.29 0.25 23.35
N ARG A 191 13.49 -1.06 23.42
CA ARG A 191 14.77 -1.70 23.72
C ARG A 191 15.25 -2.49 22.53
N GLN A 192 16.57 -2.59 22.39
CA GLN A 192 17.16 -3.46 21.40
C GLN A 192 16.60 -4.87 21.53
N THR A 193 16.09 -5.41 20.43
CA THR A 193 15.42 -6.70 20.40
C THR A 193 16.16 -7.62 19.45
N VAL A 194 16.63 -8.76 19.97
CA VAL A 194 17.29 -9.79 19.18
C VAL A 194 16.30 -10.91 18.89
N LEU A 195 16.01 -11.13 17.61
CA LEU A 195 15.15 -12.22 17.15
C LEU A 195 15.98 -13.49 16.91
N PRO A 196 15.43 -14.69 17.14
CA PRO A 196 16.15 -15.92 16.86
C PRO A 196 16.34 -16.08 15.35
N GLU A 197 17.38 -16.81 14.92
CA GLU A 197 17.77 -16.90 13.51
C GLU A 197 16.66 -17.37 12.55
N LYS A 198 15.77 -18.24 13.05
CA LYS A 198 14.65 -18.79 12.29
C LYS A 198 13.44 -17.85 12.21
N CYS A 199 13.42 -16.77 12.99
CA CYS A 199 12.30 -15.83 13.05
C CYS A 199 12.28 -14.94 11.82
N VAL A 200 11.10 -14.79 11.23
CA VAL A 200 10.86 -13.84 10.14
C VAL A 200 10.32 -12.54 10.72
N ALA A 201 11.06 -11.44 10.54
CA ALA A 201 10.60 -10.10 10.89
C ALA A 201 9.67 -9.56 9.78
N ILE A 202 8.51 -9.02 10.17
CA ILE A 202 7.51 -8.43 9.29
C ILE A 202 7.29 -6.97 9.71
N PRO A 203 8.04 -6.03 9.14
CA PRO A 203 7.82 -4.61 9.39
C PRO A 203 6.67 -4.05 8.54
N VAL A 204 5.83 -3.20 9.14
CA VAL A 204 4.85 -2.42 8.36
C VAL A 204 5.49 -1.24 7.62
N CYS A 205 6.68 -0.83 8.03
CA CYS A 205 7.53 0.14 7.34
C CYS A 205 9.02 -0.09 7.73
N PRO A 206 10.00 0.31 6.92
CA PRO A 206 11.41 0.04 7.21
C PRO A 206 11.88 0.52 8.60
N ALA A 207 11.43 1.69 9.05
CA ALA A 207 11.77 2.25 10.35
C ALA A 207 11.24 1.44 11.55
N ALA A 208 10.26 0.55 11.33
CA ALA A 208 9.76 -0.33 12.39
C ALA A 208 10.78 -1.38 12.85
N LEU A 209 11.89 -1.56 12.11
CA LEU A 209 13.01 -2.42 12.50
C LEU A 209 14.13 -1.68 13.22
N ASP A 210 14.01 -0.38 13.49
CA ASP A 210 15.05 0.34 14.22
C ASP A 210 15.23 -0.29 15.61
N GLY A 211 16.47 -0.68 15.95
CA GLY A 211 16.77 -1.41 17.18
C GLY A 211 16.45 -2.91 17.14
N VAL A 212 16.07 -3.48 16.01
CA VAL A 212 15.83 -4.92 15.84
C VAL A 212 17.03 -5.59 15.18
N VAL A 213 17.60 -6.59 15.87
CA VAL A 213 18.60 -7.50 15.30
C VAL A 213 17.87 -8.76 14.83
N CYS A 214 17.84 -8.97 13.52
CA CYS A 214 17.20 -10.13 12.91
C CYS A 214 18.02 -10.61 11.71
N ARG A 215 17.86 -11.88 11.34
CA ARG A 215 18.55 -12.47 10.18
C ARG A 215 17.76 -12.27 8.88
N ARG A 216 16.43 -12.24 8.98
CA ARG A 216 15.54 -12.24 7.82
C ARG A 216 14.33 -11.34 8.08
N ALA A 217 14.12 -10.38 7.19
CA ALA A 217 12.96 -9.50 7.20
C ALA A 217 12.21 -9.56 5.86
N VAL A 218 10.90 -9.43 5.91
CA VAL A 218 10.08 -9.17 4.72
C VAL A 218 10.39 -7.76 4.24
N ALA A 219 10.79 -7.63 2.97
CA ALA A 219 11.17 -6.37 2.34
C ALA A 219 10.20 -5.94 1.23
N GLY A 220 9.42 -6.88 0.70
CA GLY A 220 8.46 -6.63 -0.37
C GLY A 220 7.45 -7.77 -0.48
N MET A 221 6.40 -7.54 -1.24
CA MET A 221 5.39 -8.54 -1.52
C MET A 221 4.76 -8.33 -2.89
N ALA A 222 4.31 -9.42 -3.51
CA ALA A 222 3.39 -9.39 -4.63
C ALA A 222 2.04 -9.92 -4.17
N VAL A 223 0.97 -9.25 -4.57
CA VAL A 223 -0.39 -9.64 -4.21
C VAL A 223 -1.27 -9.82 -5.42
N GLU A 224 -2.30 -10.65 -5.26
CA GLU A 224 -3.32 -10.88 -6.27
C GLU A 224 -4.71 -10.75 -5.65
N LEU A 225 -5.70 -10.41 -6.48
CA LEU A 225 -7.09 -10.39 -6.06
C LEU A 225 -7.71 -11.78 -6.23
N THR A 226 -8.39 -12.25 -5.19
CA THR A 226 -9.27 -13.43 -5.28
C THR A 226 -10.47 -13.15 -6.21
N ASN A 227 -11.04 -14.22 -6.75
CA ASN A 227 -12.38 -14.21 -7.39
C ASN A 227 -12.55 -13.31 -8.63
N GLY A 228 -11.52 -13.14 -9.46
CA GLY A 228 -11.70 -12.52 -10.78
C GLY A 228 -12.12 -11.05 -10.73
N LYS A 229 -11.78 -10.32 -9.66
CA LYS A 229 -11.87 -8.84 -9.56
C LYS A 229 -10.71 -8.11 -10.26
N ALA A 230 -9.70 -8.84 -10.71
CA ALA A 230 -8.60 -8.38 -11.57
C ALA A 230 -9.01 -7.56 -12.83
N PRO A 231 -10.13 -7.81 -13.55
CA PRO A 231 -10.44 -7.10 -14.79
C PRO A 231 -10.85 -5.63 -14.59
N HIS A 232 -10.93 -5.15 -13.35
CA HIS A 232 -11.25 -3.75 -13.04
C HIS A 232 -10.02 -2.87 -12.84
N ILE A 233 -8.81 -3.41 -12.95
CA ILE A 233 -7.56 -2.62 -12.95
C ILE A 233 -7.21 -2.31 -14.41
N PRO A 234 -7.18 -1.03 -14.82
CA PRO A 234 -6.81 -0.67 -16.18
C PRO A 234 -5.35 -1.06 -16.48
N GLY A 235 -5.13 -1.67 -17.64
CA GLY A 235 -3.78 -2.04 -18.07
C GLY A 235 -2.85 -0.82 -18.20
N GLY A 236 -1.56 -1.04 -17.95
CA GLY A 236 -0.54 0.02 -17.96
C GLY A 236 -0.44 0.83 -16.67
N PHE A 237 -1.25 0.53 -15.65
CA PHE A 237 -1.16 1.13 -14.32
C PHE A 237 -0.68 0.10 -13.29
N PRO A 238 0.15 0.51 -12.31
CA PRO A 238 0.57 -0.39 -11.24
C PRO A 238 -0.62 -0.77 -10.36
N SER A 239 -0.76 -2.06 -10.06
CA SER A 239 -1.90 -2.62 -9.32
C SER A 239 -1.85 -2.32 -7.82
N MET A 240 -0.66 -2.36 -7.22
CA MET A 240 -0.46 -2.28 -5.76
C MET A 240 -1.04 -0.99 -5.14
N PRO A 241 -0.81 0.22 -5.69
CA PRO A 241 -1.41 1.44 -5.13
C PRO A 241 -2.94 1.47 -5.22
N LEU A 242 -3.53 0.85 -6.24
CA LEU A 242 -4.99 0.75 -6.38
C LEU A 242 -5.58 -0.21 -5.36
N ILE A 243 -4.90 -1.34 -5.10
CA ILE A 243 -5.31 -2.29 -4.07
C ILE A 243 -5.23 -1.65 -2.69
N ALA A 244 -4.13 -0.96 -2.37
CA ALA A 244 -3.96 -0.23 -1.11
C ALA A 244 -5.09 0.80 -0.93
N ALA A 245 -5.35 1.62 -1.95
CA ALA A 245 -6.42 2.61 -1.92
C ALA A 245 -7.83 1.97 -1.78
N ALA A 246 -8.06 0.80 -2.37
CA ALA A 246 -9.35 0.12 -2.32
C ALA A 246 -9.64 -0.48 -0.94
N ILE A 247 -8.61 -0.99 -0.26
CA ILE A 247 -8.70 -1.46 1.13
C ILE A 247 -8.96 -0.26 2.04
N ASP A 248 -8.19 0.83 1.89
CA ASP A 248 -8.35 2.05 2.68
C ASP A 248 -9.74 2.68 2.52
N ALA A 249 -10.31 2.62 1.32
CA ALA A 249 -11.66 3.09 1.05
C ALA A 249 -12.76 2.12 1.55
N GLY A 250 -12.40 0.93 2.05
CA GLY A 250 -13.34 -0.11 2.46
C GLY A 250 -14.09 -0.79 1.29
N SER A 251 -13.68 -0.51 0.05
CA SER A 251 -14.28 -1.08 -1.16
C SER A 251 -13.75 -2.47 -1.52
N LEU A 252 -12.61 -2.84 -0.97
CA LEU A 252 -11.97 -4.15 -1.12
C LEU A 252 -11.65 -4.70 0.27
N SER A 253 -12.08 -5.93 0.56
CA SER A 253 -11.74 -6.58 1.83
C SER A 253 -10.33 -7.16 1.78
N ARG A 254 -9.63 -7.20 2.93
CA ARG A 254 -8.29 -7.80 3.04
C ARG A 254 -8.30 -9.28 2.67
N GLU A 255 -9.37 -9.98 3.02
CA GLU A 255 -9.64 -11.38 2.71
C GLU A 255 -9.60 -11.63 1.20
N GLU A 256 -10.00 -10.63 0.41
CA GLU A 256 -10.05 -10.70 -1.04
C GLU A 256 -8.68 -10.53 -1.71
N VAL A 257 -7.61 -10.27 -0.93
CA VAL A 257 -6.24 -10.11 -1.41
C VAL A 257 -5.38 -11.30 -0.97
N LEU A 258 -4.74 -11.98 -1.92
CA LEU A 258 -3.79 -13.07 -1.65
C LEU A 258 -2.37 -12.54 -1.73
N VAL A 259 -1.58 -12.81 -0.68
CA VAL A 259 -0.12 -12.65 -0.74
C VAL A 259 0.44 -13.83 -1.53
N ARG A 260 1.04 -13.58 -2.70
CA ARG A 260 1.57 -14.61 -3.59
C ARG A 260 3.04 -14.88 -3.35
N THR A 261 3.81 -13.80 -3.32
CA THR A 261 5.25 -13.84 -3.18
C THR A 261 5.67 -12.88 -2.09
N LEU A 262 6.63 -13.30 -1.29
CA LEU A 262 7.31 -12.44 -0.32
C LEU A 262 8.77 -12.31 -0.73
N GLU A 263 9.24 -11.07 -0.76
CA GLU A 263 10.63 -10.75 -0.95
C GLU A 263 11.28 -10.58 0.42
N PHE A 264 12.46 -11.16 0.58
CA PHE A 264 13.18 -11.14 1.83
C PHE A 264 14.48 -10.38 1.67
N LYS A 265 14.84 -9.67 2.73
CA LYS A 265 16.17 -9.11 2.90
C LYS A 265 16.87 -9.89 4.00
N ASP A 266 18.00 -10.48 3.65
CA ASP A 266 18.93 -11.01 4.65
C ASP A 266 19.57 -9.82 5.36
N MET A 267 19.37 -9.79 6.66
CA MET A 267 19.82 -8.73 7.55
C MET A 267 21.04 -9.29 8.27
N TYR A 268 22.20 -8.68 8.02
CA TYR A 268 23.40 -8.93 8.80
C TYR A 268 23.58 -7.73 9.72
N SER A 269 23.52 -7.98 11.02
CA SER A 269 24.05 -7.10 12.05
C SER A 269 24.99 -7.93 12.91
#